data_AF-A0A2E0RMP4-F1
#
_entry.id   AF-A0A2E0RMP4-F1
#
_cell.length_a   1.000
_cell.length_b   1.000
_cell.length_c   1.000
_cell.angle_alpha   90.00
_cell.angle_beta   90.00
_cell.angle_gamma   90.00
#
_symmetry.space_group_name_H-M   'P 1'
#
loop_
_entity.id
_entity.type
_entity.pdbx_description
1 polymer ?
#
loop_
_entity_poly.entity_id
_entity_poly.type
_entity_poly.pdbx_seq_one_letter_code
_entity_poly.pdbx_strand_id
1 'polypeptide(L)'
;MTTTTPRRSTAARVTAAVAAVAGIAGTTLVANPNRAGASVRTDAADIAAQAGRALDALERWEASDRPVHYVRFVRARETAADLLAADLGISGDDLVAEWAAADEPKQVAMLSALTQLGVPYRSIASEPGVGFDCSGLTIWAFAQAGIELPRVSGDQISATERIEFADAEPGDLVYYPGHISIYVGEGMMVHSPYTGSTVEVTGVASRTSRWGDSMTADD
;
A
#
# COMPACT_ATOMS: atom_id res chain seq x y z
N MET A 1 -17.51 -18.80 26.77
CA MET A 1 -17.67 -19.34 25.40
C MET A 1 -17.63 -18.15 24.45
N THR A 2 -16.44 -17.81 23.96
CA THR A 2 -16.21 -16.75 22.97
C THR A 2 -16.04 -17.42 21.61
N THR A 3 -17.01 -17.23 20.74
CA THR A 3 -16.99 -17.71 19.35
C THR A 3 -16.14 -16.75 18.52
N THR A 4 -14.88 -17.13 18.28
CA THR A 4 -14.04 -16.52 17.25
C THR A 4 -14.51 -17.06 15.90
N THR A 5 -15.14 -16.21 15.09
CA THR A 5 -15.40 -16.52 13.68
C THR A 5 -14.06 -16.57 12.95
N PRO A 6 -13.69 -17.68 12.28
CA PRO A 6 -12.44 -17.71 11.53
C PRO A 6 -12.55 -16.79 10.31
N ARG A 7 -11.58 -15.90 10.13
CA ARG A 7 -11.28 -15.31 8.81
C ARG A 7 -11.04 -16.48 7.87
N ARG A 8 -11.75 -16.51 6.74
CA ARG A 8 -11.55 -17.56 5.73
C ARG A 8 -10.10 -17.48 5.27
N SER A 9 -9.34 -18.55 5.46
CA SER A 9 -8.02 -18.69 4.85
C SER A 9 -8.21 -18.65 3.33
N THR A 10 -7.60 -17.67 2.68
CA THR A 10 -7.72 -17.45 1.22
C THR A 10 -6.81 -18.42 0.47
N ALA A 11 -6.90 -19.71 0.79
CA ALA A 11 -6.36 -20.79 -0.04
C ALA A 11 -7.38 -21.15 -1.12
N ALA A 12 -7.69 -20.20 -2.01
CA ALA A 12 -8.38 -20.47 -3.27
C ALA A 12 -8.16 -19.29 -4.22
N ARG A 13 -7.17 -19.45 -5.11
CA ARG A 13 -6.96 -18.61 -6.29
C ARG A 13 -8.29 -18.37 -7.01
N VAL A 14 -8.77 -17.14 -7.01
CA VAL A 14 -9.75 -16.69 -8.00
C VAL A 14 -8.95 -15.97 -9.08
N THR A 15 -8.69 -16.67 -10.18
CA THR A 15 -8.22 -16.07 -11.43
C THR A 15 -9.30 -15.09 -11.90
N ALA A 16 -9.16 -13.81 -11.57
CA ALA A 16 -9.96 -12.77 -12.19
C ALA A 16 -9.44 -12.57 -13.61
N ALA A 17 -10.00 -13.32 -14.56
CA ALA A 17 -9.79 -13.07 -15.97
C ALA A 17 -10.43 -11.72 -16.32
N VAL A 18 -9.62 -10.66 -16.41
CA VAL A 18 -10.02 -9.39 -17.02
C VAL A 18 -10.07 -9.62 -18.53
N ALA A 19 -11.25 -9.92 -19.06
CA ALA A 19 -11.48 -9.85 -20.50
C ALA A 19 -11.42 -8.38 -20.93
N ALA A 20 -10.45 -8.05 -21.78
CA ALA A 20 -10.32 -6.75 -22.43
C ALA A 20 -11.62 -6.40 -23.17
N VAL A 21 -12.31 -5.34 -22.74
CA VAL A 21 -13.36 -4.72 -23.55
C VAL A 21 -12.69 -3.70 -24.46
N ALA A 22 -12.37 -4.16 -25.67
CA ALA A 22 -12.05 -3.27 -26.78
C ALA A 22 -13.33 -2.64 -27.32
N GLY A 23 -13.43 -1.31 -27.25
CA GLY A 23 -14.14 -0.46 -28.22
C GLY A 23 -15.62 -0.16 -27.95
N ILE A 24 -15.88 1.05 -27.46
CA ILE A 24 -16.86 1.95 -28.11
C ILE A 24 -16.19 3.30 -28.30
N ALA A 25 -16.05 3.69 -29.57
CA ALA A 25 -15.56 4.97 -30.00
C ALA A 25 -16.58 6.09 -29.71
N GLY A 26 -16.07 7.27 -29.35
CA GLY A 26 -16.73 8.53 -29.68
C GLY A 26 -17.48 9.23 -28.55
N THR A 27 -16.74 9.74 -27.56
CA THR A 27 -17.13 10.98 -26.89
C THR A 27 -15.98 11.95 -27.05
N THR A 28 -16.18 13.02 -27.81
CA THR A 28 -15.23 14.13 -27.93
C THR A 28 -14.92 14.66 -26.54
N LEU A 29 -13.65 14.50 -26.11
CA LEU A 29 -13.10 15.19 -24.96
C LEU A 29 -13.15 16.70 -25.27
N VAL A 30 -14.08 17.42 -24.67
CA VAL A 30 -13.92 18.88 -24.58
C VAL A 30 -12.77 19.09 -23.60
N ALA A 31 -11.59 19.37 -24.13
CA ALA A 31 -10.48 19.88 -23.34
C ALA A 31 -10.94 21.17 -22.66
N ASN A 32 -11.04 21.16 -21.33
CA ASN A 32 -11.33 22.35 -20.55
C ASN A 32 -10.02 23.13 -20.37
N PRO A 33 -9.86 24.33 -20.98
CA PRO A 33 -8.59 25.06 -20.99
C PRO A 33 -8.27 25.76 -19.65
N ASN A 34 -9.07 25.56 -18.59
CA ASN A 34 -8.88 26.18 -17.28
C ASN A 34 -8.12 25.31 -16.25
N ARG A 35 -7.28 24.35 -16.67
CA ARG A 35 -6.37 23.60 -15.77
C ARG A 35 -4.97 24.21 -15.65
N ALA A 36 -4.81 25.48 -16.01
CA ALA A 36 -3.61 26.24 -15.67
C ALA A 36 -3.92 27.10 -14.43
N GLY A 37 -3.32 26.78 -13.28
CA GLY A 37 -3.17 27.77 -12.19
C GLY A 37 -3.77 27.46 -10.81
N ALA A 38 -3.84 26.20 -10.38
CA ALA A 38 -3.94 25.90 -8.95
C ALA A 38 -3.09 24.67 -8.63
N SER A 39 -1.93 24.85 -8.00
CA SER A 39 -1.23 23.78 -7.32
C SER A 39 -2.09 23.32 -6.16
N VAL A 40 -2.98 22.36 -6.40
CA VAL A 40 -3.62 21.62 -5.31
C VAL A 40 -2.48 20.89 -4.61
N ARG A 41 -2.10 21.38 -3.43
CA ARG A 41 -1.29 20.60 -2.50
C ARG A 41 -2.14 19.38 -2.19
N THR A 42 -1.76 18.23 -2.71
CA THR A 42 -2.30 16.95 -2.27
C THR A 42 -1.77 16.73 -0.86
N ASP A 43 -2.58 17.00 0.16
CA ASP A 43 -2.15 16.78 1.53
C ASP A 43 -2.16 15.27 1.80
N ALA A 44 -1.20 14.78 2.59
CA ALA A 44 -1.11 13.40 3.05
C ALA A 44 -2.44 12.81 3.55
N ALA A 45 -3.34 13.66 4.06
CA ALA A 45 -4.69 13.32 4.48
C ALA A 45 -5.60 12.80 3.33
N ASP A 46 -5.48 13.35 2.12
CA ASP A 46 -6.29 12.92 0.97
C ASP A 46 -5.84 11.54 0.47
N ILE A 47 -4.53 11.31 0.42
CA ILE A 47 -3.94 9.99 0.10
C ILE A 47 -4.41 8.96 1.13
N ALA A 48 -4.26 9.27 2.42
CA ALA A 48 -4.70 8.41 3.51
C ALA A 48 -6.21 8.13 3.46
N ALA A 49 -7.03 9.14 3.15
CA ALA A 49 -8.48 8.99 3.02
C ALA A 49 -8.89 8.10 1.84
N GLN A 50 -8.19 8.17 0.71
CA GLN A 50 -8.47 7.27 -0.43
C GLN A 50 -7.98 5.85 -0.16
N ALA A 51 -6.83 5.68 0.48
CA ALA A 51 -6.35 4.36 0.92
C ALA A 51 -7.36 3.70 1.87
N GLY A 52 -7.89 4.46 2.84
CA GLY A 52 -8.95 3.99 3.72
C GLY A 52 -10.23 3.61 2.96
N ARG A 53 -10.67 4.43 2.00
CA ARG A 53 -11.83 4.12 1.14
C ARG A 53 -11.64 2.85 0.30
N ALA A 54 -10.41 2.57 -0.14
CA ALA A 54 -10.10 1.34 -0.86
C ALA A 54 -10.28 0.13 0.07
N LEU A 55 -9.63 0.12 1.24
CA LEU A 55 -9.74 -0.98 2.22
C LEU A 55 -11.18 -1.24 2.65
N ASP A 56 -11.92 -0.17 2.97
CA ASP A 56 -13.35 -0.20 3.28
C ASP A 56 -14.21 -0.82 2.16
N ALA A 57 -13.83 -0.60 0.90
CA ALA A 57 -14.54 -1.15 -0.24
C ALA A 57 -14.18 -2.62 -0.48
N LEU A 58 -12.93 -2.99 -0.23
CA LEU A 58 -12.47 -4.39 -0.29
C LEU A 58 -13.16 -5.24 0.78
N GLU A 59 -13.22 -4.79 2.03
CA GLU A 59 -13.93 -5.50 3.11
C GLU A 59 -15.41 -5.73 2.75
N ARG A 60 -16.08 -4.71 2.18
CA ARG A 60 -17.48 -4.86 1.73
C ARG A 60 -17.62 -5.79 0.55
N TRP A 61 -16.61 -5.88 -0.32
CA TRP A 61 -16.56 -6.87 -1.39
C TRP A 61 -16.50 -8.28 -0.81
N GLU A 62 -15.53 -8.54 0.09
CA GLU A 62 -15.38 -9.84 0.78
C GLU A 62 -16.65 -10.26 1.54
N ALA A 63 -17.33 -9.30 2.17
CA ALA A 63 -18.52 -9.55 2.97
C ALA A 63 -19.79 -9.81 2.13
N SER A 64 -19.86 -9.31 0.89
CA SER A 64 -21.13 -9.29 0.13
C SER A 64 -21.08 -9.88 -1.27
N ASP A 65 -19.89 -10.08 -1.84
CA ASP A 65 -19.67 -10.54 -3.21
C ASP A 65 -20.40 -9.68 -4.27
N ARG A 66 -20.68 -8.41 -3.95
CA ARG A 66 -21.34 -7.47 -4.88
C ARG A 66 -20.28 -6.73 -5.70
N PRO A 67 -20.25 -6.88 -7.04
CA PRO A 67 -19.19 -6.30 -7.89
C PRO A 67 -19.00 -4.79 -7.75
N VAL A 68 -20.04 -4.06 -7.33
CA VAL A 68 -19.95 -2.61 -7.05
C VAL A 68 -18.91 -2.27 -5.98
N HIS A 69 -18.68 -3.15 -4.99
CA HIS A 69 -17.68 -2.91 -3.94
C HIS A 69 -16.26 -3.11 -4.47
N TYR A 70 -16.04 -4.13 -5.31
CA TYR A 70 -14.74 -4.31 -5.96
C TYR A 70 -14.41 -3.15 -6.92
N VAL A 71 -15.39 -2.68 -7.71
CA VAL A 71 -15.19 -1.49 -8.57
C VAL A 71 -14.86 -0.24 -7.73
N ARG A 72 -15.45 -0.10 -6.53
CA ARG A 72 -15.12 1.01 -5.61
C ARG A 72 -13.72 0.86 -5.03
N PHE A 73 -13.29 -0.35 -4.72
CA PHE A 73 -11.92 -0.63 -4.28
C PHE A 73 -10.91 -0.20 -5.35
N VAL A 74 -11.08 -0.67 -6.58
CA VAL A 74 -10.20 -0.34 -7.71
C VAL A 74 -10.11 1.18 -7.90
N ARG A 75 -11.24 1.88 -7.97
CA ARG A 75 -11.25 3.35 -8.16
C ARG A 75 -10.60 4.11 -7.01
N ALA A 76 -10.84 3.71 -5.77
CA ALA A 76 -10.26 4.37 -4.61
C ALA A 76 -8.75 4.14 -4.54
N ARG A 77 -8.29 2.92 -4.85
CA ARG A 77 -6.87 2.58 -4.96
C ARG A 77 -6.18 3.39 -6.06
N GLU A 78 -6.78 3.46 -7.27
CA GLU A 78 -6.28 4.27 -8.38
C GLU A 78 -6.19 5.76 -7.99
N THR A 79 -7.24 6.29 -7.34
CA THR A 79 -7.22 7.68 -6.87
C THR A 79 -6.11 7.91 -5.82
N ALA A 80 -5.87 6.96 -4.91
CA ALA A 80 -4.78 7.07 -3.94
C ALA A 80 -3.40 7.08 -4.63
N ALA A 81 -3.20 6.22 -5.63
CA ALA A 81 -1.97 6.19 -6.43
C ALA A 81 -1.78 7.51 -7.21
N ASP A 82 -2.81 8.01 -7.89
CA ASP A 82 -2.74 9.28 -8.62
C ASP A 82 -2.37 10.46 -7.71
N LEU A 83 -2.97 10.53 -6.52
CA LEU A 83 -2.68 11.59 -5.55
C LEU A 83 -1.24 11.48 -5.02
N LEU A 84 -0.77 10.26 -4.74
CA LEU A 84 0.60 10.02 -4.31
C LEU A 84 1.59 10.37 -5.42
N ALA A 85 1.33 9.95 -6.65
CA ALA A 85 2.18 10.27 -7.79
C ALA A 85 2.28 11.77 -8.04
N ALA A 86 1.15 12.49 -7.93
CA ALA A 86 1.12 13.94 -8.04
C ALA A 86 1.93 14.65 -6.93
N ASP A 87 1.84 14.16 -5.69
CA ASP A 87 2.60 14.69 -4.55
C ASP A 87 4.12 14.50 -4.73
N LEU A 88 4.51 13.33 -5.25
CA LEU A 88 5.90 12.95 -5.46
C LEU A 88 6.49 13.47 -6.78
N GLY A 89 5.67 13.99 -7.69
CA GLY A 89 6.09 14.43 -9.02
C GLY A 89 6.53 13.29 -9.95
N ILE A 90 5.94 12.11 -9.80
CA ILE A 90 6.21 10.90 -10.60
C ILE A 90 5.03 10.55 -11.52
N SER A 91 5.17 9.50 -12.33
CA SER A 91 4.14 9.06 -13.26
C SER A 91 2.98 8.38 -12.54
N GLY A 92 1.76 8.94 -12.66
CA GLY A 92 0.55 8.34 -12.11
C GLY A 92 0.18 7.03 -12.80
N ASP A 93 0.30 7.00 -14.13
CA ASP A 93 -0.05 5.82 -14.94
C ASP A 93 0.79 4.59 -14.56
N ASP A 94 2.10 4.79 -14.34
CA ASP A 94 3.02 3.70 -13.96
C ASP A 94 2.74 3.21 -12.54
N LEU A 95 2.58 4.14 -11.57
CA LEU A 95 2.26 3.79 -10.18
C LEU A 95 0.92 3.05 -10.05
N VAL A 96 -0.10 3.50 -10.80
CA VAL A 96 -1.40 2.83 -10.87
C VAL A 96 -1.26 1.41 -11.42
N ALA A 97 -0.46 1.24 -12.47
CA ALA A 97 -0.23 -0.07 -13.08
C ALA A 97 0.50 -1.03 -12.12
N GLU A 98 1.54 -0.58 -11.42
CA GLU A 98 2.26 -1.40 -10.43
C GLU A 98 1.34 -1.79 -9.26
N TRP A 99 0.54 -0.86 -8.72
CA TRP A 99 -0.42 -1.15 -7.65
C TRP A 99 -1.51 -2.12 -8.10
N ALA A 100 -1.87 -2.11 -9.38
CA ALA A 100 -2.83 -3.03 -9.95
C ALA A 100 -2.28 -4.44 -10.14
N ALA A 101 -0.98 -4.56 -10.39
CA ALA A 101 -0.30 -5.84 -10.62
C ALA A 101 0.05 -6.58 -9.32
N ALA A 102 0.30 -5.86 -8.22
CA ALA A 102 0.62 -6.46 -6.93
C ALA A 102 -0.49 -7.38 -6.42
N ASP A 103 -0.13 -8.43 -5.67
CA ASP A 103 -1.11 -9.32 -5.04
C ASP A 103 -1.99 -8.58 -4.00
N GLU A 104 -3.23 -9.03 -3.81
CA GLU A 104 -4.19 -8.36 -2.94
C GLU A 104 -3.68 -8.14 -1.49
N PRO A 105 -3.04 -9.12 -0.81
CA PRO A 105 -2.54 -8.87 0.54
C PRO A 105 -1.38 -7.86 0.57
N LYS A 106 -0.58 -7.76 -0.52
CA LYS A 106 0.48 -6.74 -0.67
C LYS A 106 -0.14 -5.35 -0.77
N GLN A 107 -1.20 -5.23 -1.58
CA GLN A 107 -2.00 -4.01 -1.68
C GLN A 107 -2.62 -3.62 -0.33
N VAL A 108 -3.18 -4.59 0.41
CA VAL A 108 -3.78 -4.32 1.73
C VAL A 108 -2.74 -3.80 2.73
N ALA A 109 -1.58 -4.43 2.82
CA ALA A 109 -0.51 -3.99 3.72
C ALA A 109 -0.02 -2.58 3.36
N MET A 110 0.29 -2.33 2.09
CA MET A 110 0.70 -1.01 1.60
C MET A 110 -0.35 0.06 1.86
N LEU A 111 -1.60 -0.17 1.43
CA LEU A 111 -2.70 0.79 1.61
C LEU A 111 -2.95 1.06 3.10
N SER A 112 -2.83 0.03 3.96
CA SER A 112 -2.94 0.21 5.40
C SER A 112 -1.87 1.16 5.91
N ALA A 113 -0.59 0.97 5.58
CA ALA A 113 0.45 1.91 5.96
C ALA A 113 0.19 3.34 5.45
N LEU A 114 -0.33 3.50 4.22
CA LEU A 114 -0.69 4.81 3.68
C LEU A 114 -1.84 5.49 4.43
N THR A 115 -2.75 4.76 5.08
CA THR A 115 -3.75 5.37 5.97
C THR A 115 -3.14 6.08 7.18
N GLN A 116 -1.87 5.79 7.48
CA GLN A 116 -1.16 6.33 8.64
C GLN A 116 -0.24 7.51 8.29
N LEU A 117 -0.25 8.01 7.05
CA LEU A 117 0.56 9.19 6.69
C LEU A 117 0.28 10.36 7.64
N GLY A 118 1.34 10.99 8.12
CA GLY A 118 1.27 12.08 9.10
C GLY A 118 1.17 11.63 10.56
N VAL A 119 1.00 10.34 10.85
CA VAL A 119 1.01 9.83 12.24
C VAL A 119 2.43 9.97 12.83
N PRO A 120 2.61 10.50 14.05
CA PRO A 120 3.95 10.73 14.62
C PRO A 120 4.76 9.46 14.86
N TYR A 121 6.09 9.58 14.74
CA TYR A 121 6.97 8.53 15.22
C TYR A 121 6.87 8.36 16.74
N ARG A 122 6.82 7.11 17.22
CA ARG A 122 6.96 6.75 18.64
C ARG A 122 7.77 5.47 18.78
N SER A 123 8.80 5.51 19.63
CA SER A 123 9.66 4.35 19.91
C SER A 123 8.85 3.21 20.54
N ILE A 124 9.07 1.98 20.06
CA ILE A 124 8.42 0.77 20.56
C ILE A 124 6.87 0.85 20.44
N ALA A 125 6.38 1.55 19.41
CA ALA A 125 4.94 1.75 19.21
C ALA A 125 4.43 1.08 17.93
N SER A 126 3.18 0.62 17.97
CA SER A 126 2.45 -0.02 16.87
C SER A 126 0.96 0.38 16.94
N GLU A 127 0.70 1.67 17.13
CA GLU A 127 -0.63 2.19 17.48
C GLU A 127 -1.21 3.08 16.37
N PRO A 128 -2.20 2.61 15.59
CA PRO A 128 -2.78 3.38 14.50
C PRO A 128 -3.37 4.70 14.97
N GLY A 129 -3.08 5.79 14.24
CA GLY A 129 -3.49 7.16 14.56
C GLY A 129 -2.76 7.80 15.74
N VAL A 130 -1.93 7.05 16.48
CA VAL A 130 -1.25 7.53 17.71
C VAL A 130 0.26 7.59 17.54
N GLY A 131 0.88 6.52 17.05
CA GLY A 131 2.29 6.51 16.74
C GLY A 131 2.89 5.15 16.43
N PHE A 132 3.98 5.18 15.66
CA PHE A 132 4.69 3.99 15.19
C PHE A 132 6.20 4.18 15.27
N ASP A 133 6.96 3.11 15.52
CA ASP A 133 8.33 3.01 14.99
C ASP A 133 8.35 2.25 13.66
N CYS A 134 9.52 2.11 13.04
CA CYS A 134 9.63 1.56 11.69
C CYS A 134 9.04 0.15 11.58
N SER A 135 9.44 -0.77 12.46
CA SER A 135 8.92 -2.14 12.47
C SER A 135 7.54 -2.26 13.09
N GLY A 136 7.09 -1.30 13.90
CA GLY A 136 5.72 -1.24 14.40
C GLY A 136 4.72 -0.89 13.30
N LEU A 137 5.09 0.02 12.39
CA LEU A 137 4.26 0.35 11.22
C LEU A 137 4.05 -0.88 10.34
N THR A 138 5.12 -1.62 10.03
CA THR A 138 5.03 -2.83 9.20
C THR A 138 4.19 -3.90 9.88
N ILE A 139 4.41 -4.21 11.17
CA ILE A 139 3.60 -5.20 11.91
C ILE A 139 2.11 -4.88 11.80
N TRP A 140 1.73 -3.64 12.10
CA TRP A 140 0.33 -3.26 12.07
C TRP A 140 -0.28 -3.32 10.67
N ALA A 141 0.47 -2.86 9.66
CA ALA A 141 0.04 -2.87 8.26
C ALA A 141 -0.15 -4.29 7.72
N PHE A 142 0.83 -5.17 7.93
CA PHE A 142 0.77 -6.58 7.51
C PHE A 142 -0.29 -7.37 8.28
N ALA A 143 -0.54 -7.04 9.55
CA ALA A 143 -1.64 -7.64 10.29
C ALA A 143 -3.03 -7.35 9.65
N GLN A 144 -3.22 -6.22 8.96
CA GLN A 144 -4.45 -5.95 8.22
C GLN A 144 -4.65 -6.95 7.07
N ALA A 145 -3.55 -7.33 6.42
CA ALA A 145 -3.48 -8.37 5.39
C ALA A 145 -3.50 -9.80 5.96
N GLY A 146 -3.54 -9.96 7.30
CA GLY A 146 -3.53 -11.27 7.95
C GLY A 146 -2.15 -11.91 8.06
N ILE A 147 -1.08 -11.13 7.89
CA ILE A 147 0.31 -11.60 7.94
C ILE A 147 0.94 -11.15 9.26
N GLU A 148 1.54 -12.09 9.99
CA GLU A 148 2.24 -11.80 11.24
C GLU A 148 3.72 -11.55 10.96
N LEU A 149 4.25 -10.46 11.51
CA LEU A 149 5.66 -10.11 11.41
C LEU A 149 6.31 -10.06 12.80
N PRO A 150 7.57 -10.50 12.95
CA PRO A 150 8.30 -10.35 14.20
C PRO A 150 8.52 -8.88 14.55
N ARG A 151 8.77 -8.58 15.85
CA ARG A 151 8.86 -7.19 16.32
C ARG A 151 10.05 -6.40 15.75
N VAL A 152 11.14 -7.10 15.47
CA VAL A 152 12.44 -6.53 15.16
C VAL A 152 12.63 -6.47 13.65
N SER A 153 13.02 -5.30 13.11
CA SER A 153 13.16 -5.07 11.67
C SER A 153 14.10 -6.06 10.96
N GLY A 154 15.20 -6.44 11.61
CA GLY A 154 16.12 -7.44 11.07
C GLY A 154 15.51 -8.84 10.96
N ASP A 155 14.65 -9.21 11.91
CA ASP A 155 13.94 -10.50 11.89
C ASP A 155 12.85 -10.48 10.81
N GLN A 156 12.19 -9.34 10.59
CA GLN A 156 11.15 -9.19 9.57
C GLN A 156 11.70 -9.46 8.17
N ILE A 157 12.79 -8.79 7.78
CA ILE A 157 13.41 -9.03 6.46
C ILE A 157 14.06 -10.42 6.35
N SER A 158 14.39 -11.05 7.47
CA SER A 158 14.93 -12.42 7.48
C SER A 158 13.82 -13.48 7.34
N ALA A 159 12.57 -13.12 7.61
CA ALA A 159 11.40 -13.97 7.47
C ALA A 159 10.76 -13.91 6.07
N THR A 160 11.26 -13.06 5.17
CA THR A 160 10.80 -12.93 3.78
C THR A 160 11.72 -13.67 2.81
N GLU A 161 11.20 -14.11 1.67
CA GLU A 161 12.04 -14.55 0.54
C GLU A 161 12.83 -13.35 0.03
N ARG A 162 14.15 -13.50 -0.12
CA ARG A 162 14.99 -12.41 -0.61
C ARG A 162 14.82 -12.22 -2.11
N ILE A 163 14.46 -11.01 -2.51
CA ILE A 163 14.29 -10.60 -3.91
C ILE A 163 15.32 -9.53 -4.31
N GLU A 164 15.46 -9.30 -5.61
CA GLU A 164 16.19 -8.16 -6.17
C GLU A 164 15.23 -6.99 -6.42
N PHE A 165 15.74 -5.76 -6.48
CA PHE A 165 14.90 -4.57 -6.69
C PHE A 165 14.09 -4.63 -7.99
N ALA A 166 14.63 -5.24 -9.04
CA ALA A 166 13.95 -5.38 -10.33
C ALA A 166 12.70 -6.26 -10.26
N ASP A 167 12.59 -7.10 -9.23
CA ASP A 167 11.46 -7.99 -8.97
C ASP A 167 10.54 -7.46 -7.85
N ALA A 168 10.85 -6.30 -7.28
CA ALA A 168 10.10 -5.74 -6.17
C ALA A 168 8.73 -5.21 -6.62
N GLU A 169 7.70 -5.59 -5.87
CA GLU A 169 6.32 -5.19 -6.11
C GLU A 169 5.80 -4.32 -4.95
N PRO A 170 4.87 -3.37 -5.22
CA PRO A 170 4.25 -2.59 -4.17
C PRO A 170 3.69 -3.50 -3.07
N GLY A 171 4.08 -3.23 -1.82
CA GLY A 171 3.81 -4.05 -0.64
C GLY A 171 4.98 -4.91 -0.17
N ASP A 172 6.07 -5.04 -0.92
CA ASP A 172 7.28 -5.74 -0.46
C ASP A 172 8.05 -4.95 0.60
N LEU A 173 8.90 -5.64 1.36
CA LEU A 173 9.69 -5.02 2.44
C LEU A 173 11.02 -4.49 1.91
N VAL A 174 11.33 -3.24 2.28
CA VAL A 174 12.63 -2.60 2.05
C VAL A 174 13.34 -2.43 3.38
N TYR A 175 14.56 -2.95 3.48
CA TYR A 175 15.34 -2.93 4.71
C TYR A 175 16.67 -2.22 4.52
N TYR A 176 17.02 -1.37 5.48
CA TYR A 176 18.37 -0.86 5.72
C TYR A 176 18.83 -1.37 7.09
N PRO A 177 20.13 -1.45 7.38
CA PRO A 177 20.61 -1.80 8.71
C PRO A 177 19.94 -0.97 9.82
N GLY A 178 19.03 -1.60 10.57
CA GLY A 178 18.27 -0.97 11.66
C GLY A 178 16.94 -0.29 11.25
N HIS A 179 16.55 -0.28 9.98
CA HIS A 179 15.32 0.38 9.51
C HIS A 179 14.57 -0.47 8.49
N ILE A 180 13.24 -0.47 8.56
CA ILE A 180 12.39 -1.22 7.62
C ILE A 180 11.22 -0.37 7.15
N SER A 181 10.77 -0.63 5.93
CA SER A 181 9.78 0.16 5.20
C SER A 181 8.99 -0.75 4.26
N ILE A 182 7.87 -0.25 3.74
CA ILE A 182 7.05 -0.95 2.74
C ILE A 182 7.23 -0.25 1.40
N TYR A 183 7.59 -0.99 0.37
CA TYR A 183 7.69 -0.48 -1.00
C TYR A 183 6.30 -0.07 -1.51
N VAL A 184 6.21 1.08 -2.18
CA VAL A 184 4.94 1.56 -2.74
C VAL A 184 4.99 1.72 -4.25
N GLY A 185 5.99 1.16 -4.92
CA GLY A 185 6.17 1.28 -6.36
C GLY A 185 7.02 2.49 -6.78
N GLU A 186 7.43 2.51 -8.05
CA GLU A 186 8.18 3.62 -8.67
C GLU A 186 9.43 4.08 -7.89
N GLY A 187 10.12 3.15 -7.21
CA GLY A 187 11.29 3.47 -6.39
C GLY A 187 10.98 4.17 -5.06
N MET A 188 9.73 4.17 -4.61
CA MET A 188 9.25 4.87 -3.40
C MET A 188 8.89 3.89 -2.28
N MET A 189 8.96 4.35 -1.03
CA MET A 189 8.62 3.56 0.16
C MET A 189 7.89 4.39 1.21
N VAL A 190 6.95 3.78 1.92
CA VAL A 190 6.30 4.35 3.11
C VAL A 190 6.98 3.82 4.38
N HIS A 191 7.26 4.73 5.33
CA HIS A 191 7.98 4.39 6.56
C HIS A 191 7.65 5.29 7.75
N SER A 192 8.02 4.85 8.96
CA SER A 192 8.09 5.69 10.16
C SER A 192 9.56 5.88 10.55
N PRO A 193 10.20 7.03 10.25
CA PRO A 193 11.66 7.10 10.15
C PRO A 193 12.39 7.25 11.49
N TYR A 194 12.05 8.27 12.29
CA TYR A 194 12.75 8.60 13.53
C TYR A 194 11.97 9.59 14.40
N THR A 195 12.39 9.71 15.67
CA THR A 195 11.81 10.65 16.64
C THR A 195 11.75 12.09 16.12
N GLY A 196 10.56 12.68 16.17
CA GLY A 196 10.32 14.05 15.68
C GLY A 196 9.85 14.12 14.23
N SER A 197 9.78 12.99 13.53
CA SER A 197 9.12 12.88 12.23
C SER A 197 7.73 12.23 12.33
N THR A 198 7.08 12.05 11.18
CA THR A 198 5.81 11.36 11.00
C THR A 198 5.96 10.24 9.97
N VAL A 199 4.97 9.36 9.88
CA VAL A 199 4.86 8.42 8.76
C VAL A 199 4.79 9.22 7.45
N GLU A 200 5.64 8.87 6.50
CA GLU A 200 5.84 9.60 5.25
C GLU A 200 6.20 8.64 4.11
N VAL A 201 6.12 9.13 2.87
CA VAL A 201 6.64 8.44 1.69
C VAL A 201 7.92 9.13 1.23
N THR A 202 8.95 8.35 0.91
CA THR A 202 10.23 8.85 0.41
C THR A 202 10.85 7.89 -0.60
N GLY A 203 11.88 8.32 -1.31
CA GLY A 203 12.59 7.50 -2.28
C GLY A 203 13.46 6.43 -1.60
N VAL A 204 13.57 5.26 -2.23
CA VAL A 204 14.46 4.20 -1.80
C VAL A 204 15.91 4.57 -2.13
N ALA A 205 16.80 4.50 -1.13
CA ALA A 205 18.23 4.74 -1.32
C ALA A 205 18.94 3.47 -1.83
N SER A 206 19.48 3.52 -3.05
CA SER A 206 19.95 2.34 -3.79
C SER A 206 21.22 1.64 -3.27
N ARG A 207 22.03 2.27 -2.39
CA ARG A 207 23.39 1.76 -2.09
C ARG A 207 23.48 0.81 -0.89
N THR A 208 22.40 0.62 -0.12
CA THR A 208 22.45 -0.15 1.14
C THR A 208 21.18 -0.95 1.46
N SER A 209 20.19 -1.01 0.55
CA SER A 209 18.92 -1.68 0.80
C SER A 209 18.96 -3.19 0.54
N ARG A 210 18.16 -3.93 1.31
CA ARG A 210 17.77 -5.32 1.07
C ARG A 210 16.26 -5.37 0.81
N TRP A 211 15.84 -6.32 -0.01
CA TRP A 211 14.46 -6.49 -0.43
C TRP A 211 13.97 -7.87 -0.07
N GLY A 212 12.70 -7.97 0.29
CA GLY A 212 12.05 -9.21 0.65
C GLY A 212 10.61 -9.28 0.15
N ASP A 213 10.25 -10.39 -0.49
CA ASP A 213 8.87 -10.71 -0.83
C ASP A 213 8.09 -10.99 0.45
N SER A 214 7.02 -10.21 0.63
CA SER A 214 6.23 -10.22 1.85
C SER A 214 5.18 -11.32 1.94
N MET A 215 5.01 -12.12 0.88
CA MET A 215 3.99 -13.19 0.81
C MET A 215 4.51 -14.59 1.16
N THR A 216 5.80 -14.73 1.44
CA THR A 216 6.44 -16.04 1.65
C THR A 216 6.94 -16.24 3.08
N ALA A 217 6.32 -15.59 4.08
CA ALA A 217 6.63 -15.90 5.48
C ALA A 217 6.23 -17.37 5.74
N ASP A 218 7.23 -18.26 5.73
CA ASP A 218 7.10 -19.71 5.65
C ASP A 218 6.18 -20.33 6.73
N ASP A 219 5.48 -21.39 6.32
CA ASP A 219 4.71 -22.38 7.11
C ASP A 219 5.46 -22.97 8.32
#